data_AF-A0A317WMT0-F1
#
_entry.id   AF-A0A317WMT0-F1
#
_cell.length_a   1.000
_cell.length_b   1.000
_cell.length_c   1.000
_cell.angle_alpha   90.00
_cell.angle_beta   90.00
_cell.angle_gamma   90.00
#
_symmetry.space_group_name_H-M   'P 1'
#
loop_
_entity.id
_entity.type
_entity.pdbx_description
1 polymer ?
#
loop_
_entity_poly.entity_id
_entity_poly.type
_entity_poly.pdbx_seq_one_letter_code
_entity_poly.pdbx_strand_id
1 'polypeptide(L)' 'LKSPAEVFIFFIFKKNNSLYFYINYKNLNKIFIKNYYFLSLILKILNRILRSIYFLKINIKNIYY' A
#
# COMPACT_ATOMS: atom_id res chain seq x y z
N LEU A 1 -8.92 4.14 -27.40
CA LEU A 1 -7.58 3.51 -27.45
C LEU A 1 -7.61 2.27 -26.55
N LYS A 2 -7.25 1.10 -27.07
CA LYS A 2 -7.26 -0.15 -26.31
C LYS A 2 -5.89 -0.35 -25.67
N SER A 3 -5.84 -0.63 -24.37
CA SER A 3 -4.58 -0.95 -23.69
C SER A 3 -3.99 -2.24 -24.30
N PRO A 4 -2.68 -2.30 -24.56
CA PRO A 4 -2.03 -3.52 -25.02
C PRO A 4 -1.81 -4.54 -23.89
N ALA A 5 -2.04 -4.14 -22.64
CA ALA A 5 -1.89 -4.99 -21.46
C ALA A 5 -3.24 -5.29 -20.82
N GLU A 6 -3.44 -6.54 -20.43
CA GLU A 6 -4.61 -7.05 -19.72
C GLU A 6 -4.23 -7.54 -18.32
N VAL A 7 -5.15 -7.38 -17.37
CA VAL A 7 -4.95 -7.79 -15.98
C VAL A 7 -6.24 -8.40 -15.46
N PHE A 8 -6.10 -9.43 -14.62
CA PHE A 8 -7.24 -10.04 -13.95
C PHE A 8 -7.79 -9.13 -12.85
N ILE A 9 -9.11 -9.05 -12.80
CA ILE A 9 -9.86 -8.39 -11.75
C ILE A 9 -10.51 -9.46 -10.89
N PHE A 10 -10.43 -9.27 -9.57
CA PHE A 10 -11.06 -10.13 -8.57
C PHE A 10 -12.02 -9.32 -7.71
N PHE A 11 -13.07 -9.97 -7.25
CA PHE A 11 -13.96 -9.46 -6.22
C PHE A 11 -13.72 -10.22 -4.92
N ILE A 12 -13.38 -9.49 -3.87
CA ILE A 12 -13.02 -10.07 -2.57
C ILE A 12 -14.05 -9.64 -1.55
N PHE A 13 -14.71 -10.61 -0.91
CA PHE A 13 -15.57 -10.35 0.23
C PHE A 13 -14.73 -10.03 1.48
N LYS A 14 -15.06 -8.92 2.14
CA LYS A 14 -14.49 -8.55 3.45
C LYS A 14 -15.45 -8.93 4.58
N LYS A 15 -14.90 -8.95 5.80
CA LYS A 15 -15.62 -9.29 7.04
C LYS A 15 -16.83 -8.40 7.33
N ASN A 16 -16.86 -7.18 6.79
CA ASN A 16 -17.98 -6.25 6.89
C ASN A 16 -19.01 -6.45 5.76
N ASN A 17 -19.05 -7.63 5.13
CA ASN A 17 -19.92 -8.01 4.01
C ASN A 17 -19.81 -7.14 2.75
N SER A 18 -18.79 -6.28 2.67
CA SER A 18 -18.56 -5.46 1.48
C SER A 18 -17.68 -6.20 0.47
N LEU A 19 -17.98 -5.96 -0.80
CA LEU A 19 -17.27 -6.53 -1.95
C LEU A 19 -16.22 -5.53 -2.42
N TYR A 20 -14.96 -5.93 -2.43
CA TYR A 20 -13.87 -5.09 -2.91
C TYR A 20 -13.40 -5.51 -4.29
N PHE A 21 -13.27 -4.52 -5.16
CA PHE A 21 -12.61 -4.64 -6.45
C PHE A 21 -11.09 -4.70 -6.25
N TYR A 22 -10.46 -5.77 -6.74
CA TYR A 22 -9.03 -6.00 -6.61
C TYR A 22 -8.40 -6.28 -7.97
N ILE A 23 -7.41 -5.50 -8.35
CA ILE A 23 -6.65 -5.70 -9.59
C ILE A 23 -5.42 -6.57 -9.29
N ASN A 24 -5.24 -7.65 -10.05
CA ASN A 24 -4.14 -8.58 -9.86
C ASN A 24 -2.82 -8.08 -10.50
N TYR A 25 -2.11 -7.22 -9.78
CA TYR A 25 -0.83 -6.68 -10.24
C TYR A 25 0.36 -7.66 -10.21
N LYS A 26 0.18 -8.96 -9.90
CA LYS A 26 1.32 -9.89 -9.74
C LYS A 26 2.24 -9.95 -10.95
N ASN A 27 1.68 -10.04 -12.16
CA ASN A 27 2.48 -10.11 -13.39
C ASN A 27 3.15 -8.76 -13.68
N LEU A 28 2.43 -7.65 -13.47
CA LEU A 28 2.98 -6.31 -13.63
C LEU A 28 4.13 -6.03 -12.64
N ASN A 29 3.97 -6.42 -11.38
CA ASN A 29 4.99 -6.24 -10.33
C ASN A 29 6.29 -7.03 -10.56
N LYS A 30 6.27 -8.04 -11.44
CA LYS A 30 7.49 -8.74 -11.87
C LYS A 30 8.30 -7.94 -12.89
N ILE A 31 7.62 -7.12 -13.70
CA ILE A 31 8.21 -6.35 -14.79
C ILE A 31 8.69 -4.98 -14.27
N PHE A 32 8.01 -4.42 -13.27
CA PHE A 32 8.37 -3.13 -12.69
C PHE A 32 9.73 -3.13 -11.98
N ILE A 33 10.51 -2.07 -12.21
CA ILE A 33 11.71 -1.75 -11.43
C ILE A 33 11.28 -1.37 -10.01
N LYS A 34 11.81 -2.09 -9.02
CA LYS A 34 11.48 -1.87 -7.61
C LYS A 34 12.36 -0.77 -7.03
N ASN A 35 11.75 0.39 -6.77
CA ASN A 35 12.39 1.47 -6.02
C ASN A 35 12.30 1.17 -4.52
N TYR A 36 13.24 0.36 -4.02
CA TYR A 36 13.28 -0.01 -2.61
C TYR A 36 13.67 1.19 -1.74
N TYR A 37 12.79 1.57 -0.82
CA TYR A 37 13.13 2.48 0.26
C TYR A 37 13.73 1.71 1.43
N PHE A 38 14.75 2.26 2.07
CA PHE A 38 15.41 1.59 3.18
C PHE A 38 14.49 1.49 4.40
N LEU A 39 14.35 0.27 4.93
CA LEU A 39 13.70 -0.01 6.21
C LEU A 39 14.33 0.78 7.37
N SER A 40 15.59 1.19 7.23
CA SER A 40 16.30 2.05 8.18
C SER A 40 15.59 3.38 8.45
N LEU A 41 14.77 3.89 7.51
CA LEU A 41 14.00 5.11 7.71
C LEU A 41 12.96 4.95 8.84
N ILE A 42 12.30 3.79 8.90
CA ILE A 42 11.28 3.49 9.93
C ILE A 42 11.94 3.43 11.31
N LEU A 43 13.06 2.71 11.44
CA LEU A 43 13.79 2.61 12.70
C LEU A 43 14.31 3.97 13.18
N LYS A 44 14.80 4.81 12.26
CA LYS A 44 15.24 6.18 12.60
C LYS A 44 14.09 7.03 13.11
N ILE A 45 12.91 6.95 12.49
CA ILE A 45 11.71 7.67 12.93
C ILE A 45 11.30 7.18 14.33
N LEU A 46 11.22 5.86 14.55
CA LEU A 46 10.87 5.30 15.85
C LEU A 46 11.85 5.77 16.93
N ASN A 47 13.16 5.69 16.69
CA ASN A 47 14.19 6.13 17.65
C ASN A 47 14.05 7.61 18.03
N ARG A 48 13.64 8.47 17.09
CA ARG A 48 13.42 9.90 17.38
C ARG A 48 12.20 10.14 18.27
N ILE A 49 11.18 9.29 18.16
CA ILE A 49 9.91 9.45 18.87
C ILE A 49 9.92 8.66 20.20
N LEU A 50 10.85 7.72 20.42
CA LEU A 50 10.93 6.91 21.66
C LEU A 50 10.95 7.73 22.98
N ARG A 51 11.47 8.96 22.96
CA ARG A 51 11.54 9.84 24.15
C ARG A 51 10.41 10.87 24.23
N SER A 52 9.47 10.88 23.29
CA SER A 52 8.34 11.82 23.36
C SER A 52 7.32 11.35 24.38
N ILE A 53 6.76 12.31 25.12
CA ILE A 53 5.75 12.05 26.17
C ILE A 53 4.34 12.00 25.57
N TYR A 54 4.10 12.75 24.49
CA TYR A 54 2.81 12.83 23.81
C TYR A 54 2.95 12.45 22.34
N PHE A 55 1.98 11.71 21.83
CA PHE A 55 1.96 11.20 20.48
C PHE A 55 0.64 11.58 19.81
N LEU A 56 0.70 11.99 18.53
CA LEU A 56 -0.46 12.21 17.68
C LEU A 56 -0.35 11.29 16.47
N LYS A 57 -1.37 10.47 16.24
CA LYS A 57 -1.48 9.61 15.07
C LYS A 57 -2.56 10.13 14.14
N ILE A 58 -2.14 10.61 12.97
CA ILE A 58 -3.05 11.02 11.89
C ILE A 58 -3.18 9.85 10.91
N ASN A 59 -4.41 9.49 10.58
CA ASN A 59 -4.69 8.51 9.54
C ASN A 59 -5.33 9.22 8.34
N ILE A 60 -4.63 9.25 7.21
CA ILE A 60 -5.16 9.82 5.98
C ILE A 60 -5.99 8.73 5.29
N LYS A 61 -7.26 9.01 5.03
CA LYS A 61 -8.11 8.11 4.22
C LYS A 61 -7.73 8.26 2.75
N ASN A 62 -7.79 7.16 1.99
CA ASN A 62 -7.55 7.15 0.54
C ASN A 62 -6.17 7.64 0.09
N ILE A 63 -5.09 7.35 0.82
CA ILE A 63 -3.71 7.79 0.44
C ILE A 63 -3.30 7.34 -0.97
N TYR A 64 -3.81 6.20 -1.42
CA TYR A 64 -3.46 5.59 -2.71
C TYR A 64 -4.48 5.85 -3.82
N TYR A 65 -5.64 6.41 -3.49
CA TYR A 65 -6.73 6.66 -4.42
C TYR A 65 -6.86 8.16 -4.65
#